data_AF-A0A016UNN0-F1
#
_entry.id   AF-A0A016UNN0-F1
#
_cell.length_a   1.000
_cell.length_b   1.000
_cell.length_c   1.000
_cell.angle_alpha   90.00
_cell.angle_beta   90.00
_cell.angle_gamma   90.00
#
_symmetry.space_group_name_H-M   'P 1'
#
loop_
_entity.id
_entity.type
_entity.pdbx_description
1 polymer ?
#
loop_
_entity_poly.entity_id
_entity_poly.type
_entity_poly.pdbx_seq_one_letter_code
_entity_poly.pdbx_strand_id
1 'polypeptide(L)'
;MIRWQSYSECFRRCRFSRGDVPVGLLTYPVLQSADVLMFKATHVPVGADQAQHMNLLADLANHFNTHYKVAYFPRPQSVIRNVSSRVRSLRDPLKKMSKSEASARSRLEVRFNIRT
;
A
#
# COMPACT_ATOMS: atom_id res chain seq x y z
N MET A 1 6.58 4.63 7.33
CA MET A 1 5.94 3.73 6.35
C MET A 1 4.48 3.57 6.78
N ILE A 2 3.60 4.38 6.19
CA ILE A 2 2.18 4.39 6.54
C ILE A 2 1.63 2.96 6.33
N ARG A 3 0.75 2.53 7.23
CA ARG A 3 0.35 1.13 7.50
C ARG A 3 -0.48 0.47 6.37
N TRP A 4 -0.32 0.89 5.12
CA TRP A 4 -1.11 0.53 3.92
C TRP A 4 -1.20 -0.99 3.67
N GLN A 5 -0.11 -1.74 3.86
CA GLN A 5 -0.11 -3.19 3.58
C GLN A 5 -0.84 -4.02 4.64
N SER A 6 -1.00 -3.52 5.87
CA SER A 6 -1.62 -4.31 6.93
C SER A 6 -3.15 -4.30 6.85
N TYR A 7 -3.75 -3.26 6.27
CA TYR A 7 -5.19 -3.15 6.09
C TYR A 7 -5.70 -4.08 4.98
N SER A 8 -5.02 -4.14 3.83
CA SER A 8 -5.43 -5.02 2.72
C SER A 8 -5.36 -6.52 3.06
N GLU A 9 -4.42 -6.92 3.91
CA GLU A 9 -4.25 -8.32 4.34
C GLU A 9 -5.32 -8.77 5.36
N CYS A 10 -5.73 -7.90 6.29
CA CYS A 10 -6.83 -8.18 7.22
C CYS A 10 -8.15 -8.35 6.46
N PHE A 11 -8.39 -7.50 5.46
CA PHE A 11 -9.58 -7.53 4.62
C PHE A 11 -9.64 -8.74 3.68
N ARG A 12 -8.51 -9.17 3.10
CA ARG A 12 -8.45 -10.38 2.25
C ARG A 12 -8.79 -11.68 3.02
N ARG A 13 -8.70 -11.65 4.36
CA ARG A 13 -8.97 -12.79 5.25
C ARG A 13 -10.42 -12.83 5.75
N CYS A 14 -11.12 -11.70 5.72
CA CYS A 14 -12.56 -11.63 5.93
C CYS A 14 -13.26 -12.16 4.67
N ARG A 15 -13.78 -13.40 4.71
CA ARG A 15 -14.80 -13.82 3.75
C ARG A 15 -16.06 -13.03 4.08
N PHE A 16 -16.33 -11.97 3.32
CA PHE A 16 -17.62 -11.28 3.44
C PHE A 16 -18.74 -12.29 3.22
N SER A 17 -19.67 -12.34 4.16
CA SER A 17 -20.85 -13.19 4.04
C SER A 17 -21.63 -12.71 2.82
N ARG A 18 -21.90 -13.63 1.88
CA ARG A 18 -22.76 -13.44 0.69
C ARG A 18 -22.65 -12.07 0.00
N GLY A 19 -21.49 -11.76 -0.59
CA GLY A 19 -21.40 -10.80 -1.72
C GLY A 19 -21.33 -9.31 -1.38
N ASP A 20 -21.53 -8.91 -0.12
CA ASP A 20 -21.49 -7.49 0.24
C ASP A 20 -20.05 -6.98 0.42
N VAL A 21 -19.66 -6.04 -0.44
CA VAL A 21 -18.37 -5.34 -0.33
C VAL A 21 -18.58 -4.06 0.48
N PRO A 22 -17.86 -3.86 1.60
CA PRO A 22 -18.00 -2.65 2.38
C PRO A 22 -17.50 -1.45 1.58
N VAL A 23 -18.27 -0.35 1.61
CA VAL A 23 -17.97 0.90 0.90
C VAL A 23 -16.56 1.41 1.20
N GLY A 24 -16.09 1.25 2.44
CA GLY A 24 -14.74 1.65 2.84
C GLY A 24 -13.61 0.95 2.07
N LEU A 25 -13.83 -0.27 1.57
CA LEU A 25 -12.84 -0.96 0.73
C LEU A 25 -12.78 -0.36 -0.68
N LEU A 26 -13.92 0.07 -1.20
CA LEU A 26 -14.02 0.70 -2.51
C LEU A 26 -13.45 2.12 -2.49
N THR A 27 -13.66 2.86 -1.40
CA THR A 27 -13.23 4.27 -1.29
C THR A 27 -11.79 4.45 -0.81
N TYR A 28 -11.14 3.38 -0.35
CA TYR A 28 -9.77 3.44 0.20
C TYR A 28 -8.74 4.11 -0.72
N PRO A 29 -8.69 3.86 -2.05
CA PRO A 29 -7.74 4.53 -2.94
C PRO A 29 -7.92 6.06 -3.00
N VAL A 30 -9.13 6.56 -2.73
CA VAL A 30 -9.41 7.99 -2.64
C VAL A 30 -8.79 8.57 -1.37
N LEU A 31 -8.97 7.90 -0.23
CA LEU A 31 -8.34 8.29 1.03
C LEU A 31 -6.81 8.22 0.94
N GLN A 32 -6.27 7.20 0.26
CA GLN A 32 -4.84 7.09 -0.05
C GLN A 32 -4.32 8.29 -0.84
N SER A 33 -5.10 8.75 -1.80
CA SER A 33 -4.73 9.90 -2.61
C SER A 33 -4.73 11.19 -1.79
N ALA A 34 -5.73 11.37 -0.92
CA ALA A 34 -5.80 12.52 -0.03
C ALA A 34 -4.58 12.62 0.89
N ASP A 35 -4.17 11.50 1.52
CA ASP A 35 -3.02 11.48 2.43
C ASP A 35 -1.71 11.90 1.72
N VAL A 36 -1.48 11.44 0.49
CA VAL A 36 -0.25 11.76 -0.26
C VAL A 36 -0.27 13.21 -0.76
N LEU A 37 -1.40 13.66 -1.29
CA LEU A 37 -1.54 15.01 -1.86
C LEU A 37 -1.54 16.09 -0.76
N MET A 38 -2.07 15.79 0.42
CA MET A 38 -2.03 16.69 1.58
C MET A 38 -0.60 17.10 1.95
N PHE A 39 0.36 16.17 1.87
CA PHE A 39 1.77 16.43 2.12
C PHE A 39 2.56 16.88 0.88
N LYS A 40 1.91 17.06 -0.27
CA LYS A 40 2.55 17.43 -1.56
C LYS A 40 3.75 16.54 -1.89
N ALA A 41 3.64 15.24 -1.60
CA ALA A 41 4.75 14.32 -1.78
C ALA A 41 5.12 14.16 -3.27
N THR A 42 6.41 14.26 -3.58
CA THR A 42 6.92 14.08 -4.95
C THR A 42 7.27 12.63 -5.26
N HIS A 43 7.78 11.89 -4.27
CA HIS A 43 8.26 10.52 -4.42
C HIS A 43 7.62 9.61 -3.38
N VAL A 44 6.91 8.58 -3.85
CA VAL A 44 6.24 7.62 -2.96
C VAL A 44 6.84 6.23 -3.19
N PRO A 45 7.46 5.60 -2.17
CA PRO A 45 7.93 4.23 -2.29
C PRO A 45 6.74 3.28 -2.27
N VAL A 46 6.47 2.64 -3.40
CA VAL A 46 5.36 1.70 -3.54
C VAL A 46 5.83 0.35 -4.07
N GLY A 47 5.12 -0.71 -3.71
CA GLY A 47 5.30 -2.02 -4.32
C GLY A 47 4.63 -2.10 -5.68
N ALA A 48 5.02 -3.08 -6.50
CA ALA A 48 4.46 -3.29 -7.84
C ALA A 48 2.93 -3.45 -7.84
N ASP A 49 2.38 -4.09 -6.81
CA ASP A 49 0.94 -4.32 -6.62
C ASP A 49 0.13 -3.02 -6.42
N GLN A 50 0.79 -1.92 -6.05
CA GLN A 50 0.16 -0.63 -5.75
C GLN A 50 0.29 0.37 -6.91
N ALA A 51 0.82 -0.06 -8.07
CA ALA A 51 1.02 0.82 -9.22
C ALA A 51 -0.29 1.43 -9.73
N GLN A 52 -1.39 0.67 -9.70
CA GLN A 52 -2.70 1.17 -10.13
C GLN A 52 -3.21 2.31 -9.24
N HIS A 53 -2.96 2.26 -7.93
CA HIS A 53 -3.36 3.34 -7.03
C HIS A 53 -2.55 4.62 -7.30
N MET A 54 -1.28 4.49 -7.69
CA MET A 54 -0.46 5.64 -8.08
C MET A 54 -0.95 6.31 -9.36
N ASN A 55 -1.48 5.55 -10.31
CA ASN A 55 -2.09 6.12 -11.52
C ASN A 55 -3.31 6.96 -11.14
N LEU A 56 -4.22 6.41 -10.32
CA LEU A 56 -5.39 7.14 -9.82
C LEU A 56 -5.01 8.45 -9.11
N LEU A 57 -3.95 8.39 -8.31
CA LEU A 57 -3.46 9.52 -7.53
C LEU A 57 -2.90 10.64 -8.43
N ALA A 58 -2.16 10.26 -9.47
CA ALA A 58 -1.66 11.20 -10.47
C ALA A 58 -2.80 11.81 -11.31
N ASP A 59 -3.80 11.01 -11.67
CA ASP A 59 -4.96 11.48 -12.41
C ASP A 59 -5.79 12.45 -11.58
N LEU A 60 -5.98 12.19 -10.28
CA LEU A 60 -6.68 13.09 -9.37
C LEU A 60 -5.96 14.43 -9.22
N ALA A 61 -4.62 14.42 -9.09
CA ALA A 61 -3.81 15.64 -9.02
C ALA A 61 -3.96 16.49 -10.31
N ASN A 62 -3.87 15.84 -11.48
CA ASN A 62 -4.03 16.50 -12.77
C ASN A 62 -5.45 17.04 -12.97
N HIS A 63 -6.45 16.27 -12.55
CA HIS A 63 -7.86 16.66 -12.64
C HIS A 63 -8.14 17.90 -11.79
N PHE A 64 -7.67 17.92 -10.54
CA PHE A 64 -7.78 19.09 -9.68
C PHE A 64 -7.11 20.33 -10.29
N ASN A 65 -5.86 20.17 -10.75
CA ASN A 65 -5.10 21.28 -11.32
C ASN A 65 -5.77 21.85 -12.58
N THR A 66 -6.33 20.98 -13.43
CA THR A 66 -7.04 21.40 -14.65
C THR A 66 -8.37 22.07 -14.31
N HIS A 67 -9.15 21.49 -13.40
CA HIS A 67 -10.47 21.98 -13.02
C HIS A 67 -10.41 23.38 -12.40
N TYR A 68 -9.46 23.60 -11.49
CA TYR A 68 -9.29 24.88 -10.82
C TYR A 68 -8.30 25.82 -11.54
N LYS A 69 -7.70 25.38 -12.66
CA LYS A 69 -6.69 26.12 -13.43
C LYS A 69 -5.52 26.63 -12.58
N VAL A 70 -5.14 25.85 -11.56
CA VAL A 70 -4.04 26.15 -10.65
C VAL A 70 -3.03 25.00 -10.62
N ALA A 71 -1.74 25.33 -10.55
CA ALA A 71 -0.68 24.33 -10.37
C ALA A 71 -0.41 24.12 -8.87
N TYR A 72 -1.39 23.58 -8.14
CA TYR A 72 -1.28 23.47 -6.68
C TYR A 72 -0.67 22.13 -6.22
N PHE A 73 -1.11 21.02 -6.82
CA PHE A 73 -0.62 19.69 -6.46
C PHE A 73 0.47 19.21 -7.41
N PRO A 74 1.66 18.83 -6.90
CA PRO A 74 2.67 18.20 -7.74
C PRO A 74 2.22 16.79 -8.15
N ARG A 75 2.59 16.36 -9.36
CA ARG A 75 2.33 14.99 -9.82
C ARG A 75 3.31 14.01 -9.14
N PRO A 76 2.84 13.09 -8.29
CA PRO A 76 3.70 12.18 -7.55
C PRO A 76 4.20 11.03 -8.42
N GLN A 77 5.42 10.59 -8.15
CA GLN A 77 6.08 9.50 -8.86
C GLN A 77 6.30 8.29 -7.95
N SER A 78 6.10 7.09 -8.49
CA SER A 78 6.37 5.84 -7.79
C SER A 78 7.86 5.53 -7.79
N VAL A 79 8.42 5.27 -6.62
CA VAL A 79 9.83 4.84 -6.48
C VAL A 79 9.87 3.36 -6.16
N ILE A 80 10.32 2.56 -7.12
CA ILE A 80 10.60 1.14 -6.93
C ILE A 80 12.02 1.01 -6.39
N ARG A 81 12.15 0.63 -5.11
CA ARG A 81 13.47 0.37 -4.52
C ARG A 81 14.03 -0.96 -5.07
N ASN A 82 15.04 -0.86 -5.92
CA ASN A 82 15.71 -2.02 -6.53
C ASN A 82 16.66 -2.78 -5.58
N VAL A 83 16.92 -2.26 -4.37
CA VAL A 83 18.04 -2.70 -3.50
C VAL A 83 17.63 -3.76 -2.45
N SER A 84 16.45 -4.35 -2.53
CA SER A 84 16.07 -5.41 -1.57
C SER A 84 16.47 -6.77 -2.12
N SER A 85 17.41 -7.45 -1.45
CA SER A 85 17.51 -8.91 -1.54
C SER A 85 16.10 -9.49 -1.29
N ARG A 86 15.62 -10.34 -2.21
CA ARG A 86 14.28 -10.92 -2.08
C ARG A 86 14.33 -11.93 -0.93
N VAL A 87 13.85 -11.54 0.24
CA VAL A 87 13.77 -12.42 1.42
C VAL A 87 12.75 -13.54 1.15
N ARG A 88 13.24 -14.78 1.16
CA ARG A 88 12.48 -16.01 0.92
C ARG A 88 11.90 -16.56 2.21
N SER A 89 10.87 -17.40 2.10
CA SER A 89 10.31 -18.13 3.24
C SER A 89 11.36 -19.08 3.82
N LEU A 90 11.36 -19.23 5.15
CA LEU A 90 12.30 -20.13 5.85
C LEU A 90 12.03 -21.61 5.61
N ARG A 91 10.82 -21.96 5.12
CA ARG A 91 10.45 -23.35 4.80
C ARG A 91 10.57 -23.67 3.32
N ASP A 92 10.22 -22.72 2.46
CA ASP A 92 10.21 -22.90 1.02
C ASP A 92 11.04 -21.80 0.35
N PRO A 93 12.25 -22.11 -0.15
CA PRO A 93 13.12 -21.12 -0.74
C PRO A 93 12.60 -20.59 -2.09
N LEU A 94 11.58 -21.20 -2.70
CA LEU A 94 11.00 -20.69 -3.95
C LEU A 94 9.99 -19.57 -3.70
N LYS A 95 9.40 -19.51 -2.50
CA LYS A 95 8.35 -18.54 -2.16
C LYS A 95 8.92 -17.31 -1.46
N LYS A 96 8.38 -16.14 -1.80
CA LYS A 96 8.64 -14.88 -1.09
C LYS A 96 8.03 -14.95 0.32
N MET A 97 8.74 -14.45 1.33
CA MET A 97 8.21 -14.40 2.69
C MET A 97 6.94 -13.52 2.74
N SER A 98 5.80 -14.09 3.14
CA SER A 98 4.49 -13.42 3.19
C SER A 98 4.02 -13.20 4.62
N LYS A 99 3.35 -12.06 4.88
CA LYS A 99 2.89 -11.68 6.24
C LYS A 99 1.63 -12.42 6.63
N SER A 100 0.89 -12.88 5.64
CA SER A 100 -0.38 -13.58 5.80
C SER A 100 -0.26 -15.11 5.79
N GLU A 101 0.94 -15.68 5.66
CA GLU A 101 1.13 -17.14 5.63
C GLU A 101 0.71 -17.77 6.96
N ALA A 102 0.02 -18.91 6.91
CA ALA A 102 -0.57 -19.53 8.10
C ALA A 102 0.46 -20.04 9.13
N SER A 103 1.65 -20.43 8.66
CA SER A 103 2.70 -20.98 9.50
C SER A 103 3.63 -19.88 9.99
N ALA A 104 3.61 -19.55 11.29
CA ALA A 104 4.54 -18.60 11.90
C ALA A 104 6.03 -18.94 11.66
N ARG A 105 6.35 -20.24 11.48
CA ARG A 105 7.72 -20.72 11.21
C ARG A 105 8.26 -20.36 9.83
N SER A 106 7.45 -19.82 8.92
CA SER A 106 7.89 -19.44 7.58
C SER A 106 8.46 -18.01 7.49
N ARG A 107 8.28 -17.22 8.56
CA ARG A 107 8.59 -15.79 8.62
C ARG A 107 9.35 -15.43 9.90
N LEU A 108 10.13 -14.37 9.82
CA LEU A 108 10.67 -13.68 11.00
C LEU A 108 9.77 -12.49 11.34
N GLU A 109 9.24 -12.46 12.57
CA GLU A 109 8.53 -11.30 13.12
C GLU A 109 9.49 -10.47 13.97
N VAL A 110 9.71 -9.22 13.59
CA VAL A 110 10.47 -8.29 14.43
C VAL A 110 9.51 -7.74 15.49
N ARG A 111 9.56 -8.30 16.70
CA ARG A 111 8.84 -7.78 17.87
C ARG A 111 9.81 -6.99 18.74
N PHE A 112 9.57 -5.70 18.90
CA PHE A 112 10.32 -4.87 19.85
C PHE A 112 9.74 -5.09 21.24
N ASN A 113 10.48 -5.78 22.10
CA ASN A 113 10.09 -6.00 23.49
C ASN A 113 10.59 -4.79 24.30
N ILE A 114 9.71 -3.82 24.52
CA ILE A 114 10.04 -2.66 25.35
C ILE A 114 9.85 -3.11 26.80
N ARG A 115 10.91 -3.65 27.42
CA ARG A 115 10.95 -3.78 28.88
C ARG A 115 11.34 -2.41 29.42
N THR A 116 10.38 -1.72 30.04
CA THR A 116 10.63 -0.57 30.91
C THR A 116 11.43 -1.01 32.13
#